data_AF-A0AAV0DQK0-F1
#
_entry.id   AF-A0AAV0DQK0-F1
#
_cell.length_a   1.000
_cell.length_b   1.000
_cell.length_c   1.000
_cell.angle_alpha   90.00
_cell.angle_beta   90.00
_cell.angle_gamma   90.00
#
_symmetry.space_group_name_H-M   'P 1'
#
loop_
_entity.id
_entity.type
_entity.pdbx_description
1 polymer ?
#
loop_
_entity_poly.entity_id
_entity_poly.type
_entity_poly.pdbx_seq_one_letter_code
_entity_poly.pdbx_strand_id
1 'polypeptide(L)'
;MSSDQILAVYLGNLVDSTYTGVYHVKIKIHFYPYEEKSSFYSGVADLILPVSRNLPLNDGLWFEIQNSTDISSEEVKIPQNAYRAVLEVYVSFHENDEFWYSNPPNDFIAANNLTDVFPGNGSFREVLVSLDGKVVGAIWPFTVIYTGGINPLLWRPITGIGSFDLPSYDIEITPMLGLMLDGKSHKISFSVTNALNVWYIDANLHLWLDGDSKKTEGKLIEHKSFPLSLSLESNFTGLNGSFLTESNRTIQLTGWLNSSYGVIHTKTVQNFKYANFMVIGNEGNMQMVNQTIHFRDAVYSKMSSSSSHSLKSAKKFYVSLNSDSIDQGNKTFTSVANLTLGFNEKTIKSLGSRLSKTSLKNLQKGNGSLLVKDSSVVNGLASTKQAYHYSEDSFRYSRNVGSSNYTILYDKQKYA
;
A
#
# COMPACT_ATOMS: atom_id res chain seq x y z
N MET A 1 -14.57 -18.47 24.72
CA MET A 1 -15.85 -17.79 24.99
C MET A 1 -15.99 -16.68 23.97
N SER A 2 -17.10 -16.59 23.24
CA SER A 2 -17.39 -15.41 22.41
C SER A 2 -17.79 -14.26 23.35
N SER A 3 -16.98 -13.21 23.41
CA SER A 3 -17.39 -11.95 24.02
C SER A 3 -18.09 -11.07 22.98
N ASP A 4 -19.02 -10.23 23.43
CA ASP A 4 -19.58 -9.19 22.57
C ASP A 4 -18.46 -8.28 22.09
N GLN A 5 -18.46 -7.97 20.79
CA GLN A 5 -17.49 -7.09 20.13
C GLN A 5 -18.22 -5.86 19.59
N ILE A 6 -17.66 -4.69 19.83
CA ILE A 6 -18.19 -3.44 19.29
C ILE A 6 -17.64 -3.26 17.87
N LEU A 7 -18.55 -3.11 16.91
CA LEU A 7 -18.21 -2.70 15.55
C LEU A 7 -18.60 -1.23 15.37
N ALA A 8 -17.64 -0.40 14.98
CA ALA A 8 -17.87 0.97 14.55
C ALA A 8 -17.60 1.09 13.04
N VAL A 9 -18.42 1.88 12.35
CA VAL A 9 -18.20 2.23 10.95
C VAL A 9 -18.23 3.75 10.82
N TYR A 10 -17.17 4.28 10.21
CA TYR A 10 -17.03 5.69 9.90
C TYR A 10 -16.95 5.88 8.39
N LEU A 11 -17.75 6.78 7.86
CA LEU A 11 -17.71 7.21 6.47
C LEU A 11 -17.88 8.73 6.46
N GLY A 12 -16.79 9.45 6.21
CA GLY A 12 -16.84 10.90 6.04
C GLY A 12 -17.75 11.27 4.87
N ASN A 13 -18.70 12.17 5.12
CA ASN A 13 -19.59 12.67 4.08
C ASN A 13 -19.70 14.19 4.18
N LEU A 14 -19.42 14.88 3.07
CA LEU A 14 -19.66 16.31 2.94
C LEU A 14 -21.04 16.49 2.32
N VAL A 15 -21.97 17.08 3.09
CA VAL A 15 -23.32 17.40 2.60
C VAL A 15 -23.52 18.90 2.59
N ASP A 16 -23.65 19.48 1.41
CA ASP A 16 -23.88 20.91 1.20
C ASP A 16 -24.79 21.17 -0.03
N SER A 17 -24.89 22.42 -0.48
CA SER A 17 -25.72 22.80 -1.64
C SER A 17 -25.26 22.20 -2.97
N THR A 18 -24.01 21.72 -3.04
CA THR A 18 -23.40 21.09 -4.21
C THR A 18 -23.41 19.57 -4.07
N TYR A 19 -23.00 19.06 -2.91
CA TYR A 19 -22.92 17.65 -2.58
C TYR A 19 -24.13 17.25 -1.74
N THR A 20 -25.24 16.87 -2.37
CA THR A 20 -26.50 16.60 -1.67
C THR A 20 -26.72 15.12 -1.32
N GLY A 21 -25.72 14.26 -1.56
CA GLY A 21 -25.85 12.81 -1.41
C GLY A 21 -25.81 12.34 0.03
N VAL A 22 -26.83 11.63 0.49
CA VAL A 22 -26.84 10.96 1.80
C VAL A 22 -26.63 9.46 1.62
N TYR A 23 -25.63 8.90 2.31
CA TYR A 23 -25.32 7.48 2.25
C TYR A 23 -26.17 6.67 3.22
N HIS A 24 -26.71 5.54 2.74
CA HIS A 24 -27.33 4.52 3.56
C HIS A 24 -26.45 3.27 3.55
N VAL A 25 -25.90 2.89 4.71
CA VAL A 25 -24.93 1.81 4.84
C VAL A 25 -25.62 0.54 5.37
N LYS A 26 -25.41 -0.59 4.69
CA LYS A 26 -25.83 -1.93 5.14
C LYS A 26 -24.62 -2.84 5.23
N ILE A 27 -24.32 -3.30 6.44
CA ILE A 27 -23.17 -4.19 6.70
C ILE A 27 -23.68 -5.64 6.74
N LYS A 28 -22.96 -6.54 6.07
CA LYS A 28 -23.17 -7.98 6.15
C LYS A 28 -21.83 -8.65 6.39
N ILE A 29 -21.75 -9.52 7.40
CA ILE A 29 -20.54 -10.27 7.74
C ILE A 29 -20.83 -11.74 7.48
N HIS A 30 -19.98 -12.38 6.68
CA HIS A 30 -20.09 -13.79 6.34
C HIS A 30 -18.93 -14.55 6.98
N PHE A 31 -19.24 -15.50 7.86
CA PHE A 31 -18.25 -16.37 8.48
C PHE A 31 -18.23 -17.71 7.75
N TYR A 32 -17.04 -18.11 7.29
CA TYR A 32 -16.81 -19.40 6.66
C TYR A 32 -15.98 -20.27 7.62
N PRO A 33 -16.40 -21.52 7.91
CA PRO A 33 -15.63 -22.40 8.77
C PRO A 33 -14.27 -22.68 8.14
N TYR A 34 -13.20 -22.49 8.92
CA TYR A 34 -11.84 -22.81 8.50
C TYR A 34 -11.55 -24.28 8.80
N GLU A 35 -11.23 -25.06 7.78
CA GLU A 35 -10.65 -26.39 7.99
C GLU A 35 -9.20 -26.21 8.45
N GLU A 36 -8.97 -26.56 9.73
CA GLU A 36 -7.69 -26.38 10.41
C GLU A 36 -6.58 -27.17 9.68
N LYS A 37 -5.79 -26.48 8.86
CA LYS A 37 -4.56 -27.07 8.32
C LYS A 37 -3.49 -26.95 9.40
N SER A 38 -3.31 -28.04 10.16
CA SER A 38 -2.30 -28.18 11.21
C SER A 38 -0.89 -27.99 10.66
N SER A 39 -0.43 -26.75 10.58
CA SER A 39 0.99 -26.46 10.48
C SER A 39 1.33 -25.21 11.26
N PHE A 40 2.47 -25.30 11.96
CA PHE A 40 3.04 -24.26 12.80
C PHE A 40 3.16 -22.87 12.12
N TYR A 41 3.28 -22.83 10.78
CA TYR A 41 3.39 -21.61 9.98
C TYR A 41 2.16 -21.29 9.11
N SER A 42 1.08 -22.08 9.20
CA SER A 42 -0.15 -21.86 8.40
C SER A 42 -1.40 -21.59 9.23
N GLY A 43 -1.30 -21.53 10.55
CA GLY A 43 -2.39 -21.12 11.43
C GLY A 43 -2.70 -19.63 11.32
N VAL A 44 -3.92 -19.27 11.71
CA VAL A 44 -4.32 -17.87 11.96
C VAL A 44 -3.61 -17.36 13.22
N ALA A 45 -3.52 -16.04 13.37
CA ALA A 45 -2.98 -15.45 14.60
C ALA A 45 -3.90 -15.75 15.80
N ASP A 46 -3.30 -16.00 16.97
CA ASP A 46 -4.02 -16.26 18.22
C ASP A 46 -4.45 -14.96 18.91
N LEU A 47 -3.70 -13.88 18.67
CA LEU A 47 -3.96 -12.55 19.20
C LEU A 47 -3.63 -11.49 18.15
N ILE A 48 -4.52 -10.52 17.99
CA ILE A 48 -4.29 -9.34 17.17
C ILE A 48 -4.32 -8.12 18.10
N LEU A 49 -3.21 -7.37 18.14
CA LEU A 49 -3.13 -6.11 18.87
C LEU A 49 -3.25 -4.95 17.87
N PRO A 50 -4.17 -4.00 18.07
CA PRO A 50 -4.23 -2.81 17.24
C PRO A 50 -3.00 -1.93 17.49
N VAL A 51 -2.47 -1.35 16.41
CA VAL A 51 -1.40 -0.36 16.41
C VAL A 51 -1.94 0.86 15.69
N SER A 52 -2.76 1.62 16.41
CA SER A 52 -3.57 2.73 15.89
C SER A 52 -3.56 3.89 16.89
N ARG A 53 -4.20 5.02 16.55
CA ARG A 53 -4.49 6.08 17.54
C ARG A 53 -5.41 5.55 18.64
N ASN A 54 -5.28 6.13 19.84
CA ASN A 54 -6.12 5.82 20.98
C ASN A 54 -7.47 6.55 20.91
N LEU A 55 -8.54 5.90 21.39
CA LEU A 55 -9.86 6.53 21.61
C LEU A 55 -9.79 7.54 22.78
N PRO A 56 -10.70 8.54 22.83
CA PRO A 56 -11.76 8.84 21.87
C PRO A 56 -11.31 9.81 20.79
N LEU A 57 -11.79 9.58 19.56
CA LEU A 57 -11.70 10.55 18.49
C LEU A 57 -13.05 10.67 17.79
N ASN A 58 -13.38 11.87 17.33
CA ASN A 58 -14.57 12.14 16.50
C ASN A 58 -14.33 11.78 15.01
N ASP A 59 -13.26 11.05 14.72
CA ASP A 59 -12.82 10.61 13.39
C ASP A 59 -12.27 9.16 13.44
N GLY A 60 -11.59 8.72 12.39
CA GLY A 60 -10.98 7.38 12.32
C GLY A 60 -9.78 7.20 13.26
N LEU A 61 -9.39 5.95 13.57
CA LEU A 61 -8.25 5.67 14.45
C LEU A 61 -6.88 5.63 13.74
N TRP A 62 -6.79 6.14 12.52
CA TRP A 62 -5.56 6.10 11.72
C TRP A 62 -4.57 7.15 12.21
N PHE A 63 -3.30 6.81 12.32
CA PHE A 63 -2.25 7.82 12.48
C PHE A 63 -2.25 8.78 11.32
N GLU A 64 -1.90 10.04 11.59
CA GLU A 64 -1.76 11.07 10.58
C GLU A 64 -0.33 11.57 10.56
N ILE A 65 0.33 11.42 9.41
CA ILE A 65 1.63 12.00 9.15
C ILE A 65 1.41 13.20 8.24
N GLN A 66 1.71 14.40 8.76
CA GLN A 66 1.47 15.68 8.11
C GLN A 66 2.70 16.14 7.30
N ASN A 67 3.89 15.65 7.62
CA ASN A 67 5.12 15.98 6.91
C ASN A 67 6.23 14.94 7.13
N SER A 68 7.36 15.11 6.44
CA SER A 68 8.50 14.19 6.47
C SER A 68 9.25 14.09 7.82
N THR A 69 9.00 14.98 8.77
CA THR A 69 9.58 14.94 10.12
C THR A 69 8.66 14.31 11.16
N ASP A 70 7.40 14.09 10.82
CA ASP A 70 6.43 13.52 11.73
C ASP A 70 6.68 12.02 11.95
N ILE A 71 6.52 11.62 13.20
CA ILE A 71 6.62 10.23 13.63
C ILE A 71 5.39 9.92 14.45
N SER A 72 4.60 8.96 13.99
CA SER A 72 3.46 8.41 14.73
C SER A 72 3.86 7.09 15.39
N SER A 73 3.33 6.77 16.56
CA SER A 73 3.71 5.55 17.28
C SER A 73 2.66 5.08 18.26
N GLU A 74 2.69 3.77 18.54
CA GLU A 74 1.94 3.14 19.64
C GLU A 74 2.87 2.25 20.47
N GLU A 75 2.56 2.14 21.76
CA GLU A 75 3.22 1.21 22.67
C GLU A 75 2.42 -0.08 22.79
N VAL A 76 3.08 -1.20 22.47
CA VAL A 76 2.48 -2.54 22.56
C VAL A 76 3.21 -3.40 23.58
N LYS A 77 2.44 -4.18 24.34
CA LYS A 77 2.99 -5.20 25.23
C LYS A 77 2.75 -6.57 24.63
N ILE A 78 3.82 -7.23 24.22
CA ILE A 78 3.73 -8.57 23.61
C ILE A 78 3.67 -9.64 24.71
N PRO A 79 2.75 -10.63 24.64
CA PRO A 79 2.77 -11.79 25.51
C PRO A 79 4.09 -12.55 25.44
N GLN A 80 4.65 -12.89 26.59
CA GLN A 80 5.99 -13.48 26.67
C GLN A 80 6.09 -14.90 26.07
N ASN A 81 4.96 -15.53 25.75
CA ASN A 81 4.89 -16.82 25.05
C ASN A 81 4.67 -16.68 23.54
N ALA A 82 4.71 -15.47 22.97
CA ALA A 82 4.60 -15.30 21.52
C ALA A 82 5.79 -15.95 20.81
N TYR A 83 5.52 -16.69 19.73
CA TYR A 83 6.55 -17.33 18.91
C TYR A 83 6.66 -16.81 17.48
N ARG A 84 5.64 -16.08 17.02
CA ARG A 84 5.63 -15.41 15.70
C ARG A 84 4.92 -14.07 15.83
N ALA A 85 5.42 -13.09 15.09
CA ALA A 85 4.85 -11.75 15.01
C ALA A 85 4.92 -11.21 13.57
N VAL A 86 3.77 -10.81 13.04
CA VAL A 86 3.62 -10.17 11.72
C VAL A 86 2.88 -8.86 11.92
N LEU A 87 3.45 -7.76 11.44
CA LEU A 87 2.77 -6.46 11.42
C LEU A 87 2.11 -6.28 10.05
N GLU A 88 0.79 -6.23 10.01
CA GLU A 88 0.02 -5.84 8.83
C GLU A 88 -0.19 -4.33 8.88
N VAL A 89 0.20 -3.60 7.83
CA VAL A 89 0.11 -2.14 7.78
C VAL A 89 -0.76 -1.69 6.61
N TYR A 90 -1.64 -0.74 6.87
CA TYR A 90 -2.51 -0.07 5.90
C TYR A 90 -2.01 1.37 5.70
N VAL A 91 -2.07 1.86 4.46
CA VAL A 91 -1.59 3.20 4.11
C VAL A 91 -2.57 3.85 3.14
N SER A 92 -2.94 5.10 3.43
CA SER A 92 -3.79 5.94 2.58
C SER A 92 -3.24 7.36 2.52
N PHE A 93 -2.93 7.88 1.33
CA PHE A 93 -2.35 9.21 1.12
C PHE A 93 -3.38 10.16 0.49
N HIS A 94 -3.43 11.41 0.94
CA HIS A 94 -4.43 12.42 0.54
C HIS A 94 -3.81 13.83 0.49
N GLU A 95 -4.63 14.83 0.16
CA GLU A 95 -4.27 16.24 0.11
C GLU A 95 -3.05 16.49 -0.81
N ASN A 96 -1.99 17.12 -0.31
CA ASN A 96 -0.79 17.45 -1.09
C ASN A 96 -0.04 16.21 -1.59
N ASP A 97 -0.26 15.06 -0.96
CA ASP A 97 0.29 13.77 -1.39
C ASP A 97 -0.73 12.86 -2.07
N GLU A 98 -1.97 13.29 -2.37
CA GLU A 98 -2.93 12.46 -3.11
C GLU A 98 -2.36 12.00 -4.48
N PHE A 99 -1.54 12.84 -5.10
CA PHE A 99 -0.91 12.59 -6.40
C PHE A 99 0.63 12.55 -6.33
N TRP A 100 1.21 12.18 -5.19
CA TRP A 100 2.65 12.24 -4.90
C TRP A 100 3.54 11.69 -6.04
N TYR A 101 3.10 10.66 -6.76
CA TYR A 101 3.80 10.03 -7.88
C TYR A 101 4.00 10.94 -9.11
N SER A 102 3.32 12.08 -9.11
CA SER A 102 3.33 13.11 -10.16
C SER A 102 3.86 14.46 -9.66
N ASN A 103 4.33 14.53 -8.40
CA ASN A 103 4.87 15.76 -7.84
C ASN A 103 6.26 16.08 -8.44
N PRO A 104 6.48 17.31 -8.94
CA PRO A 104 7.78 17.70 -9.46
C PRO A 104 8.81 17.93 -8.34
N PRO A 105 10.11 17.92 -8.67
CA PRO A 105 11.16 18.30 -7.73
C PRO A 105 11.07 19.76 -7.28
N ASN A 106 11.54 20.03 -6.05
CA ASN A 106 11.51 21.38 -5.48
C ASN A 106 12.33 22.39 -6.29
N ASP A 107 13.45 21.98 -6.91
CA ASP A 107 14.26 22.87 -7.74
C ASP A 107 13.52 23.38 -8.99
N PHE A 108 12.68 22.52 -9.60
CA PHE A 108 11.82 22.93 -10.71
C PHE A 108 10.76 23.93 -10.27
N ILE A 109 10.14 23.68 -9.10
CA ILE A 109 9.13 24.56 -8.52
C ILE A 109 9.73 25.92 -8.20
N ALA A 110 10.89 25.95 -7.54
CA ALA A 110 11.58 27.18 -7.15
C ALA A 110 12.03 27.99 -8.37
N ALA A 111 12.60 27.35 -9.38
CA ALA A 111 13.05 28.02 -10.60
C ALA A 111 11.92 28.66 -11.42
N ASN A 112 10.68 28.17 -11.26
CA ASN A 112 9.51 28.64 -12.01
C ASN A 112 8.47 29.38 -11.15
N ASN A 113 8.76 29.66 -9.87
CA ASN A 113 7.85 30.30 -8.93
C ASN A 113 6.49 29.59 -8.79
N LEU A 114 6.50 28.26 -8.68
CA LEU A 114 5.28 27.41 -8.67
C LEU A 114 4.86 26.93 -7.27
N THR A 115 5.33 27.59 -6.20
CA THR A 115 5.12 27.13 -4.82
C THR A 115 3.65 27.00 -4.42
N ASP A 116 2.77 27.84 -4.98
CA ASP A 116 1.32 27.79 -4.72
C ASP A 116 0.55 26.87 -5.70
N VAL A 117 1.26 26.26 -6.66
CA VAL A 117 0.67 25.43 -7.72
C VAL A 117 0.98 23.95 -7.50
N PHE A 118 2.22 23.64 -7.14
CA PHE A 118 2.66 22.26 -6.94
C PHE A 118 3.11 22.02 -5.49
N PRO A 119 2.68 20.90 -4.89
CA PRO A 119 3.04 20.54 -3.52
C PRO A 119 4.53 20.17 -3.38
N GLY A 120 5.13 19.59 -4.42
CA GLY A 120 6.57 19.29 -4.48
C GLY A 120 7.00 18.02 -3.75
N ASN A 121 8.24 18.04 -3.24
CA ASN A 121 8.97 16.93 -2.65
C ASN A 121 9.22 15.73 -3.59
N GLY A 122 9.12 15.94 -4.90
CA GLY A 122 9.41 14.93 -5.91
C GLY A 122 8.51 13.69 -5.84
N SER A 123 8.77 12.73 -6.72
CA SER A 123 7.85 11.63 -6.98
C SER A 123 8.11 10.36 -6.16
N PHE A 124 8.82 10.41 -5.04
CA PHE A 124 9.13 9.23 -4.22
C PHE A 124 8.67 9.40 -2.77
N ARG A 125 7.98 8.37 -2.26
CA ARG A 125 7.51 8.26 -0.88
C ARG A 125 7.79 6.84 -0.38
N GLU A 126 8.15 6.73 0.89
CA GLU A 126 8.40 5.46 1.54
C GLU A 126 7.89 5.51 2.97
N VAL A 127 7.04 4.56 3.34
CA VAL A 127 6.65 4.37 4.74
C VAL A 127 7.68 3.50 5.43
N LEU A 128 8.25 4.02 6.52
CA LEU A 128 9.21 3.36 7.37
C LEU A 128 8.53 2.84 8.62
N VAL A 129 8.79 1.57 8.95
CA VAL A 129 8.31 0.94 10.19
C VAL A 129 9.50 0.68 11.08
N SER A 130 9.45 1.22 12.30
CA SER A 130 10.49 1.07 13.30
C SER A 130 9.95 0.44 14.57
N LEU A 131 10.81 -0.35 15.23
CA LEU A 131 10.56 -0.93 16.53
C LEU A 131 11.67 -0.47 17.48
N ASP A 132 11.30 0.21 18.57
CA ASP A 132 12.23 0.81 19.54
C ASP A 132 13.36 1.61 18.87
N GLY A 133 13.00 2.37 17.82
CA GLY A 133 13.92 3.19 17.03
C GLY A 133 14.74 2.45 15.97
N LYS A 134 14.57 1.13 15.80
CA LYS A 134 15.22 0.34 14.74
C LYS A 134 14.26 0.07 13.59
N VAL A 135 14.64 0.44 12.36
CA VAL A 135 13.84 0.12 11.15
C VAL A 135 13.73 -1.40 10.99
N VAL A 136 12.51 -1.93 11.05
CA VAL A 136 12.21 -3.37 10.89
C VAL A 136 11.59 -3.71 9.54
N GLY A 137 11.06 -2.70 8.83
CA GLY A 137 10.55 -2.86 7.48
C GLY A 137 10.26 -1.53 6.81
N ALA A 138 9.96 -1.61 5.51
CA ALA A 138 9.53 -0.48 4.70
C ALA A 138 8.37 -0.89 3.79
N ILE A 139 7.58 0.09 3.35
CA ILE A 139 6.46 -0.10 2.44
C ILE A 139 6.53 0.96 1.34
N TRP A 140 6.59 0.50 0.10
CA TRP A 140 6.46 1.33 -1.09
C TRP A 140 5.09 1.02 -1.68
N PRO A 141 4.08 1.87 -1.39
CA PRO A 141 2.68 1.51 -1.58
C PRO A 141 2.33 1.38 -3.05
N PHE A 142 1.29 0.61 -3.33
CA PHE A 142 0.62 0.63 -4.61
C PHE A 142 -0.07 2.00 -4.77
N THR A 143 0.09 2.60 -5.94
CA THR A 143 -0.41 3.94 -6.24
C THR A 143 -1.92 3.90 -6.49
N VAL A 144 -2.69 3.85 -5.40
CA VAL A 144 -4.15 3.97 -5.43
C VAL A 144 -4.53 5.33 -6.02
N ILE A 145 -5.52 5.32 -6.91
CA ILE A 145 -6.14 6.54 -7.45
C ILE A 145 -7.60 6.54 -7.02
N TYR A 146 -8.00 7.54 -6.25
CA TYR A 146 -9.36 7.65 -5.71
C TYR A 146 -10.36 8.13 -6.76
N THR A 147 -11.65 8.01 -6.45
CA THR A 147 -12.77 8.16 -7.40
C THR A 147 -12.98 9.59 -7.92
N GLY A 148 -12.20 10.57 -7.45
CA GLY A 148 -12.12 11.93 -8.00
C GLY A 148 -10.84 12.24 -8.78
N GLY A 149 -9.81 11.39 -8.71
CA GLY A 149 -8.47 11.72 -9.18
C GLY A 149 -8.31 11.67 -10.70
N ILE A 150 -7.43 12.52 -11.24
CA ILE A 150 -7.06 12.64 -12.67
C ILE A 150 -8.24 13.05 -13.57
N ASN A 151 -9.22 12.17 -13.74
CA ASN A 151 -10.47 12.42 -14.45
C ASN A 151 -11.58 11.62 -13.74
N PRO A 152 -12.51 12.29 -13.02
CA PRO A 152 -13.58 11.63 -12.26
C PRO A 152 -14.47 10.68 -13.08
N LEU A 153 -14.56 10.88 -14.40
CA LEU A 153 -15.39 10.03 -15.27
C LEU A 153 -14.77 8.65 -15.52
N LEU A 154 -13.47 8.47 -15.27
CA LEU A 154 -12.81 7.17 -15.36
C LEU A 154 -13.36 6.17 -14.33
N TRP A 155 -13.87 6.67 -13.20
CA TRP A 155 -14.14 5.86 -12.01
C TRP A 155 -15.59 5.44 -11.87
N ARG A 156 -16.38 5.49 -12.95
CA ARG A 156 -17.83 5.25 -12.94
C ARG A 156 -18.25 4.39 -14.14
N PRO A 157 -18.83 3.18 -13.93
CA PRO A 157 -19.13 2.51 -12.66
C PRO A 157 -17.98 1.67 -12.09
N ILE A 158 -16.82 1.61 -12.75
CA ILE A 158 -15.66 0.82 -12.31
C ILE A 158 -14.69 1.76 -11.59
N THR A 159 -14.49 1.57 -10.28
CA THR A 159 -13.60 2.42 -9.49
C THR A 159 -12.13 2.03 -9.65
N GLY A 160 -11.22 2.88 -9.17
CA GLY A 160 -9.77 2.61 -9.21
C GLY A 160 -9.41 1.38 -8.37
N ILE A 161 -8.43 0.60 -8.83
CA ILE A 161 -7.88 -0.52 -8.06
C ILE A 161 -7.48 -0.02 -6.66
N GLY A 162 -8.00 -0.66 -5.61
CA GLY A 162 -7.70 -0.32 -4.22
C GLY A 162 -8.48 0.85 -3.62
N SER A 163 -9.29 1.58 -4.41
CA SER A 163 -9.96 2.81 -3.95
C SER A 163 -11.08 2.60 -2.90
N PHE A 164 -11.63 1.40 -2.79
CA PHE A 164 -12.60 1.02 -1.76
C PHE A 164 -12.10 -0.08 -0.81
N ASP A 165 -10.99 -0.73 -1.18
CA ASP A 165 -10.39 -1.85 -0.45
C ASP A 165 -8.89 -1.68 -0.54
N LEU A 166 -8.35 -0.89 0.39
CA LEU A 166 -6.94 -0.48 0.38
C LEU A 166 -6.03 -1.70 0.53
N PRO A 167 -4.90 -1.76 -0.19
CA PRO A 167 -3.91 -2.82 0.03
C PRO A 167 -3.34 -2.76 1.45
N SER A 168 -3.13 -3.94 2.05
CA SER A 168 -2.33 -4.09 3.27
C SER A 168 -0.94 -4.68 2.97
N TYR A 169 -0.01 -4.46 3.89
CA TYR A 169 1.39 -4.84 3.76
C TYR A 169 1.89 -5.58 4.99
N ASP A 170 2.22 -6.86 4.82
CA ASP A 170 2.77 -7.69 5.90
C ASP A 170 4.28 -7.49 6.05
N ILE A 171 4.71 -7.27 7.29
CA ILE A 171 6.11 -7.21 7.70
C ILE A 171 6.33 -8.27 8.79
N GLU A 172 7.05 -9.33 8.44
CA GLU A 172 7.41 -10.39 9.38
C GLU A 172 8.50 -9.87 10.35
N ILE A 173 8.10 -9.57 11.58
CA ILE A 173 8.97 -9.05 12.64
C ILE A 173 9.38 -10.13 13.67
N THR A 174 9.03 -11.40 13.43
CA THR A 174 9.42 -12.55 14.25
C THR A 174 10.90 -12.57 14.70
N PRO A 175 11.91 -12.23 13.85
CA PRO A 175 13.30 -12.14 14.30
C PRO A 175 13.55 -11.16 15.46
N MET A 176 12.68 -10.17 15.65
CA MET A 176 12.77 -9.15 16.69
C MET A 176 12.17 -9.60 18.03
N LEU A 177 11.37 -10.68 18.07
CA LEU A 177 10.69 -11.13 19.29
C LEU A 177 11.66 -11.38 20.45
N GLY A 178 12.88 -11.84 20.19
CA GLY A 178 13.90 -12.01 21.24
C GLY A 178 14.23 -10.73 22.03
N LEU A 179 13.91 -9.55 21.49
CA LEU A 179 14.06 -8.26 22.16
C LEU A 179 12.77 -7.76 22.84
N MET A 180 11.61 -8.35 22.51
CA MET A 180 10.28 -7.86 22.89
C MET A 180 9.56 -8.70 23.95
N LEU A 181 10.13 -9.83 24.35
CA LEU A 181 9.51 -10.81 25.27
C LEU A 181 9.91 -10.56 26.73
N ASP A 182 10.33 -9.34 27.07
CA ASP A 182 10.78 -8.96 28.43
C ASP A 182 9.62 -8.55 29.36
N GLY A 183 8.39 -8.52 28.84
CA GLY A 183 7.18 -8.16 29.58
C GLY A 183 6.93 -6.66 29.72
N LYS A 184 7.74 -5.82 29.05
CA LYS A 184 7.56 -4.36 28.99
C LYS A 184 6.81 -3.95 27.72
N SER A 185 6.47 -2.67 27.66
CA SER A 185 5.96 -2.04 26.45
C SER A 185 7.10 -1.76 25.47
N HIS A 186 6.82 -1.97 24.19
CA HIS A 186 7.72 -1.69 23.08
C HIS A 186 7.04 -0.75 22.10
N LYS A 187 7.80 0.18 21.54
CA LYS A 187 7.25 1.24 20.68
C LYS A 187 7.36 0.85 19.21
N ILE A 188 6.22 0.74 18.55
CA ILE A 188 6.13 0.64 17.09
C ILE A 188 5.91 2.05 16.55
N SER A 189 6.70 2.45 15.55
CA SER A 189 6.66 3.81 15.00
C SER A 189 6.62 3.80 13.48
N PHE A 190 5.92 4.79 12.92
CA PHE A 190 5.74 5.02 11.50
C PHE A 190 6.22 6.43 11.13
N SER A 191 6.92 6.53 10.01
CA SER A 191 7.31 7.80 9.40
C SER A 191 7.25 7.67 7.87
N VAL A 192 7.09 8.77 7.14
CA VAL A 192 7.07 8.73 5.66
C VAL A 192 8.14 9.64 5.08
N THR A 193 9.08 9.04 4.36
CA THR A 193 10.15 9.78 3.66
C THR A 193 9.54 10.70 2.60
N ASN A 194 9.98 11.95 2.59
CA ASN A 194 9.52 13.03 1.69
C ASN A 194 8.03 13.37 1.82
N ALA A 195 7.33 12.93 2.86
CA ALA A 195 5.91 13.20 3.01
C ALA A 195 5.56 14.68 3.02
N LEU A 196 4.43 14.95 2.40
CA LEU A 196 3.55 16.08 2.61
C LEU A 196 2.26 15.57 3.26
N ASN A 197 1.40 16.48 3.68
CA ASN A 197 0.13 16.14 4.27
C ASN A 197 -0.83 15.53 3.23
N VAL A 198 -1.65 14.53 3.57
CA VAL A 198 -1.65 13.72 4.80
C VAL A 198 -1.52 12.25 4.44
N TRP A 199 -0.74 11.52 5.24
CA TRP A 199 -0.65 10.06 5.18
C TRP A 199 -1.37 9.46 6.38
N TYR A 200 -2.46 8.76 6.12
CA TYR A 200 -3.10 7.90 7.10
C TYR A 200 -2.38 6.55 7.16
N ILE A 201 -2.04 6.12 8.37
CA ILE A 201 -1.43 4.80 8.63
C ILE A 201 -2.19 4.10 9.73
N ASP A 202 -2.54 2.84 9.51
CA ASP A 202 -3.10 1.96 10.53
C ASP A 202 -2.39 0.60 10.49
N ALA A 203 -2.38 -0.14 11.59
CA ALA A 203 -1.70 -1.42 11.62
C ALA A 203 -2.28 -2.41 12.64
N ASN A 204 -2.15 -3.69 12.31
CA ASN A 204 -2.52 -4.82 13.16
C ASN A 204 -1.28 -5.67 13.44
N LEU A 205 -0.94 -5.85 14.72
CA LEU A 205 0.11 -6.77 15.14
C LEU A 205 -0.48 -8.16 15.38
N HIS A 206 -0.26 -9.05 14.41
CA HIS A 206 -0.66 -10.46 14.46
C HIS A 206 0.37 -11.27 15.25
N LEU A 207 -0.08 -11.98 16.28
CA LEU A 207 0.75 -12.76 17.19
C LEU A 207 0.29 -14.22 17.23
N TRP A 208 1.25 -15.14 17.17
CA TRP A 208 1.03 -16.56 17.44
C TRP A 208 1.65 -16.92 18.77
N LEU A 209 0.89 -17.60 19.63
CA LEU A 209 1.20 -17.84 21.02
C LEU A 209 1.46 -19.33 21.26
N ASP A 210 2.50 -19.62 22.04
CA ASP A 210 2.80 -20.98 22.47
C ASP A 210 1.89 -21.34 23.66
N GLY A 211 0.96 -22.27 23.45
CA GLY A 211 0.04 -22.74 24.50
C GLY A 211 0.71 -23.63 25.55
N ASP A 212 1.83 -24.26 25.22
CA ASP A 212 2.53 -25.23 26.09
C ASP A 212 3.70 -24.59 26.85
N SER A 213 4.08 -23.35 26.52
CA SER A 213 5.12 -22.59 27.22
C SER A 213 4.58 -21.31 27.85
N LYS A 214 4.96 -21.04 29.10
CA LYS A 214 4.67 -19.75 29.75
C LYS A 214 5.50 -18.59 29.19
N LYS A 215 6.66 -18.90 28.61
CA LYS A 215 7.60 -17.94 28.04
C LYS A 215 8.41 -18.60 26.94
N THR A 216 8.63 -17.86 25.85
CA THR A 216 9.57 -18.19 24.79
C THR A 216 10.85 -17.35 24.97
N GLU A 217 11.97 -17.85 24.46
CA GLU A 217 13.26 -17.17 24.54
C GLU A 217 13.83 -17.01 23.15
N GLY A 218 14.49 -15.89 22.87
CA GLY A 218 15.09 -15.70 21.56
C GLY A 218 16.15 -14.64 21.53
N LYS A 219 16.81 -14.52 20.39
CA LYS A 219 17.83 -13.52 20.17
C LYS A 219 17.82 -13.06 18.72
N LEU A 220 17.92 -11.75 18.54
CA LEU A 220 18.25 -11.14 17.26
C LEU A 220 19.72 -11.43 16.93
N ILE A 221 19.97 -12.14 15.84
CA ILE A 221 21.32 -12.46 15.36
C ILE A 221 21.86 -11.30 14.51
N GLU A 222 21.04 -10.80 13.59
CA GLU A 222 21.45 -9.80 12.62
C GLU A 222 20.31 -8.84 12.30
N HIS A 223 20.62 -7.54 12.29
CA HIS A 223 19.77 -6.46 11.81
C HIS A 223 20.55 -5.66 10.77
N LYS A 224 20.10 -5.74 9.52
CA LYS A 224 20.70 -5.05 8.38
C LYS A 224 19.63 -4.20 7.71
N SER A 225 19.60 -2.92 8.05
CA SER A 225 18.81 -1.91 7.35
C SER A 225 19.76 -1.02 6.56
N PHE A 226 19.88 -1.24 5.26
CA PHE A 226 20.69 -0.38 4.41
C PHE A 226 20.00 0.99 4.25
N PRO A 227 20.78 2.09 4.16
CA PRO A 227 20.21 3.40 3.89
C PRO A 227 19.50 3.42 2.55
N LEU A 228 18.48 4.27 2.42
CA LEU A 228 17.78 4.49 1.16
C LEU A 228 18.78 5.06 0.14
N SER A 229 18.92 4.40 -1.00
CA SER A 229 19.62 4.97 -2.15
C SER A 229 18.58 5.66 -3.01
N LEU A 230 18.66 6.98 -3.14
CA LEU A 230 17.74 7.81 -3.92
C LEU A 230 18.57 8.66 -4.89
N SER A 231 18.26 8.57 -6.18
CA SER A 231 18.80 9.44 -7.22
C SER A 231 17.67 10.21 -7.89
N LEU A 232 17.94 11.47 -8.21
CA LEU A 232 17.07 12.35 -8.96
C LEU A 232 17.90 13.00 -10.06
N GLU A 233 17.55 12.73 -11.31
CA GLU A 233 18.02 13.48 -12.47
C GLU A 233 16.93 14.45 -12.90
N SER A 234 17.30 15.71 -13.11
CA SER A 234 16.40 16.80 -13.43
C SER A 234 16.97 17.60 -14.59
N ASN A 235 16.17 17.83 -15.63
CA ASN A 235 16.53 18.65 -16.77
C ASN A 235 15.30 19.44 -17.22
N PHE A 236 15.36 20.77 -17.13
CA PHE A 236 14.23 21.63 -17.48
C PHE A 236 14.68 23.00 -17.98
N THR A 237 13.82 23.60 -18.81
CA THR A 237 13.92 24.99 -19.28
C THR A 237 12.54 25.61 -19.17
N GLY A 238 12.39 26.60 -18.29
CA GLY A 238 11.07 27.14 -17.96
C GLY A 238 10.14 26.04 -17.44
N LEU A 239 8.90 26.03 -17.93
CA LEU A 239 7.86 25.09 -17.53
C LEU A 239 7.96 23.71 -18.19
N ASN A 240 8.94 23.51 -19.09
CA ASN A 240 9.16 22.22 -19.74
C ASN A 240 10.33 21.49 -19.06
N GLY A 241 10.10 20.27 -18.59
CA GLY A 241 11.11 19.50 -17.86
C GLY A 241 10.92 17.99 -17.92
N SER A 242 12.00 17.26 -17.73
CA SER A 242 12.04 15.81 -17.57
C SER A 242 12.77 15.43 -16.29
N PHE A 243 12.20 14.50 -15.54
CA PHE A 243 12.69 14.08 -14.23
C PHE A 243 12.75 12.55 -14.16
N LEU A 244 13.88 12.00 -13.75
CA LEU A 244 14.05 10.58 -13.46
C LEU A 244 14.37 10.41 -11.98
N THR A 245 13.47 9.78 -11.24
CA THR A 245 13.69 9.40 -9.84
C THR A 245 13.87 7.90 -9.75
N GLU A 246 15.00 7.45 -9.23
CA GLU A 246 15.26 6.05 -8.96
C GLU A 246 15.57 5.83 -7.49
N SER A 247 15.11 4.71 -6.95
CA SER A 247 15.45 4.34 -5.57
C SER A 247 15.59 2.84 -5.38
N ASN A 248 16.42 2.45 -4.42
CA ASN A 248 16.54 1.07 -3.95
C ASN A 248 16.73 1.00 -2.44
N ARG A 249 16.24 -0.10 -1.85
CA ARG A 249 16.43 -0.43 -0.43
C ARG A 249 16.44 -1.92 -0.19
N THR A 250 17.24 -2.34 0.78
CA THR A 250 17.21 -3.71 1.34
C THR A 250 17.15 -3.67 2.86
N ILE A 251 16.27 -4.49 3.43
CA ILE A 251 16.16 -4.73 4.87
C ILE A 251 16.24 -6.24 5.09
N GLN A 252 17.09 -6.67 6.03
CA GLN A 252 17.24 -8.07 6.41
C GLN A 252 17.29 -8.20 7.93
N LEU A 253 16.47 -9.09 8.46
CA LEU A 253 16.45 -9.45 9.88
C LEU A 253 16.71 -10.95 10.00
N THR A 254 17.55 -11.36 10.95
CA THR A 254 17.78 -12.77 11.27
C THR A 254 17.78 -12.95 12.78
N GLY A 255 17.04 -13.94 13.27
CA GLY A 255 16.95 -14.25 14.69
C GLY A 255 16.59 -15.70 14.91
N TRP A 256 16.63 -16.12 16.16
CA TRP A 256 16.10 -17.41 16.57
C TRP A 256 15.21 -17.25 17.81
N LEU A 257 14.29 -18.18 17.97
CA LEU A 257 13.43 -18.31 19.12
C LEU A 257 13.32 -19.78 19.54
N ASN A 258 13.23 -20.06 20.82
CA ASN A 258 12.97 -21.36 21.41
C ASN A 258 11.57 -21.36 22.04
N SER A 259 10.78 -22.37 21.68
CA SER A 259 9.39 -22.59 22.10
C SER A 259 9.18 -24.09 22.38
N SER A 260 7.97 -24.49 22.78
CA SER A 260 7.56 -25.89 22.93
C SER A 260 7.73 -26.70 21.63
N TYR A 261 7.62 -26.03 20.48
CA TYR A 261 7.85 -26.61 19.15
C TYR A 261 9.34 -26.77 18.81
N GLY A 262 10.23 -26.27 19.67
CA GLY A 262 11.69 -26.30 19.51
C GLY A 262 12.27 -24.96 19.06
N VAL A 263 13.53 -25.01 18.61
CA VAL A 263 14.27 -23.83 18.13
C VAL A 263 13.87 -23.52 16.68
N ILE A 264 13.42 -22.27 16.48
CA ILE A 264 12.94 -21.70 15.23
C ILE A 264 13.92 -20.62 14.81
N HIS A 265 14.61 -20.82 13.69
CA HIS A 265 15.43 -19.79 13.07
C HIS A 265 14.63 -19.07 12.01
N THR A 266 14.49 -17.75 12.13
CA THR A 266 13.76 -16.93 11.16
C THR A 266 14.69 -15.92 10.50
N LYS A 267 14.62 -15.83 9.18
CA LYS A 267 15.26 -14.80 8.37
C LYS A 267 14.21 -14.13 7.49
N THR A 268 14.16 -12.81 7.53
CA THR A 268 13.28 -12.00 6.68
C THR A 268 14.12 -11.09 5.82
N VAL A 269 13.67 -10.87 4.59
CA VAL A 269 14.34 -10.01 3.62
C VAL A 269 13.29 -9.23 2.87
N GLN A 270 13.44 -7.91 2.78
CA GLN A 270 12.71 -7.05 1.85
C GLN A 270 13.71 -6.39 0.89
N ASN A 271 13.41 -6.42 -0.40
CA ASN A 271 14.18 -5.74 -1.44
C ASN A 271 13.24 -4.90 -2.30
N PHE A 272 13.62 -3.65 -2.51
CA PHE A 272 12.83 -2.68 -3.24
C PHE A 272 13.64 -2.02 -4.36
N LYS A 273 12.98 -1.79 -5.50
CA LYS A 273 13.48 -0.97 -6.61
C LYS A 273 12.36 -0.11 -7.18
N TYR A 274 12.65 1.17 -7.38
CA TYR A 274 11.70 2.19 -7.79
C TYR A 274 12.29 2.94 -8.97
N ALA A 275 11.45 3.22 -9.96
CA ALA A 275 11.76 4.14 -11.04
C ALA A 275 10.51 4.94 -11.37
N ASN A 276 10.66 6.25 -11.49
CA ASN A 276 9.62 7.16 -11.96
C ASN A 276 10.24 8.11 -12.97
N PHE A 277 9.73 8.06 -14.20
CA PHE A 277 10.07 9.01 -15.24
C PHE A 277 8.89 9.94 -15.45
N MET A 278 9.11 11.23 -15.28
CA MET A 278 8.11 12.27 -15.40
C MET A 278 8.54 13.29 -16.45
N VAL A 279 7.58 13.73 -17.26
CA VAL A 279 7.77 14.86 -18.19
C VAL A 279 6.66 15.86 -17.95
N ILE A 280 7.03 17.12 -17.77
CA ILE A 280 6.13 18.27 -17.85
C ILE A 280 6.47 18.98 -19.16
N GLY A 281 5.48 19.23 -20.01
CA GLY A 281 5.71 19.86 -21.30
C GLY A 281 4.54 20.73 -21.73
N ASN A 282 4.61 21.26 -22.95
CA ASN A 282 3.60 22.18 -23.49
C ASN A 282 3.37 23.38 -22.55
N GLU A 283 4.47 23.98 -22.06
CA GLU A 283 4.46 25.08 -21.09
C GLU A 283 3.67 24.75 -19.80
N GLY A 284 3.80 23.51 -19.32
CA GLY A 284 3.14 23.03 -18.10
C GLY A 284 1.76 22.37 -18.31
N ASN A 285 1.19 22.43 -19.52
CA ASN A 285 -0.14 21.88 -19.79
C ASN A 285 -0.17 20.35 -19.93
N MET A 286 0.96 19.76 -20.35
CA MET A 286 1.09 18.32 -20.55
C MET A 286 1.90 17.71 -19.41
N GLN A 287 1.44 16.57 -18.89
CA GLN A 287 2.17 15.76 -17.94
C GLN A 287 2.16 14.29 -18.33
N MET A 288 3.34 13.67 -18.33
CA MET A 288 3.52 12.23 -18.48
C MET A 288 4.21 11.67 -17.25
N VAL A 289 3.72 10.54 -16.72
CA VAL A 289 4.35 9.81 -15.61
C VAL A 289 4.41 8.34 -15.96
N ASN A 290 5.58 7.73 -15.83
CA ASN A 290 5.78 6.28 -15.91
C ASN A 290 6.49 5.81 -14.63
N GLN A 291 5.73 5.21 -13.73
CA GLN A 291 6.20 4.69 -12.46
C GLN A 291 6.24 3.16 -12.48
N THR A 292 7.29 2.59 -11.90
CA THR A 292 7.37 1.15 -11.61
C THR A 292 7.99 0.93 -10.23
N ILE A 293 7.33 0.08 -9.45
CA ILE A 293 7.78 -0.37 -8.14
C ILE A 293 7.97 -1.89 -8.20
N HIS A 294 9.17 -2.35 -7.90
CA HIS A 294 9.47 -3.76 -7.71
C HIS A 294 9.70 -4.01 -6.22
N PHE A 295 8.88 -4.88 -5.64
CA PHE A 295 9.00 -5.31 -4.26
C PHE A 295 9.16 -6.83 -4.22
N ARG A 296 10.22 -7.29 -3.56
CA ARG A 296 10.46 -8.71 -3.30
C ARG A 296 10.70 -8.92 -1.82
N ASP A 297 9.85 -9.72 -1.20
CA ASP A 297 10.00 -10.14 0.18
C ASP A 297 10.17 -11.66 0.27
N ALA A 298 10.88 -12.07 1.30
CA ALA A 298 11.03 -13.48 1.63
C ALA A 298 11.11 -13.67 3.14
N VAL A 299 10.36 -14.65 3.62
CA VAL A 299 10.45 -15.19 4.97
C VAL A 299 10.99 -16.60 4.85
N TYR A 300 12.06 -16.90 5.56
CA TYR A 300 12.62 -18.23 5.72
C TYR A 300 12.53 -18.59 7.18
N SER A 301 11.91 -19.71 7.48
CA SER A 301 11.92 -20.28 8.81
C SER A 301 12.35 -21.74 8.79
N LYS A 302 13.19 -22.11 9.74
CA LYS A 302 13.67 -23.48 9.89
C LYS A 302 13.55 -23.89 11.35
N MET A 303 12.90 -25.02 11.58
CA MET A 303 12.79 -25.65 12.89
C MET A 303 13.77 -26.81 13.01
N SER A 304 14.25 -27.08 14.22
CA SER A 304 15.15 -28.21 14.50
C SER A 304 14.52 -29.59 14.17
N SER A 305 13.19 -29.70 14.19
CA SER A 305 12.44 -30.93 13.88
C SER A 305 12.23 -31.22 12.39
N SER A 306 13.07 -30.66 11.50
CA SER A 306 13.09 -30.86 10.02
C SER A 306 12.05 -30.09 9.21
N SER A 307 11.11 -29.38 9.84
CA SER A 307 10.15 -28.54 9.11
C SER A 307 10.82 -27.24 8.67
N SER A 308 10.89 -27.03 7.35
CA SER A 308 11.29 -25.76 6.76
C SER A 308 10.08 -25.07 6.14
N HIS A 309 9.95 -23.79 6.41
CA HIS A 309 8.96 -22.92 5.81
C HIS A 309 9.66 -21.83 5.02
N SER A 310 9.18 -21.55 3.81
CA SER A 310 9.55 -20.31 3.14
C SER A 310 8.36 -19.72 2.43
N LEU A 311 8.23 -18.40 2.53
CA LEU A 311 7.31 -17.59 1.76
C LEU A 311 8.16 -16.63 0.95
N LYS A 312 7.96 -16.58 -0.36
CA LYS A 312 8.61 -15.61 -1.23
C LYS A 312 7.55 -14.93 -2.07
N SER A 313 7.55 -13.60 -2.08
CA SER A 313 6.66 -12.81 -2.92
C SER A 313 7.49 -11.93 -3.86
N ALA A 314 6.96 -11.73 -5.06
CA ALA A 314 7.48 -10.80 -6.04
C ALA A 314 6.31 -9.99 -6.60
N LYS A 315 6.27 -8.72 -6.21
CA LYS A 315 5.25 -7.74 -6.57
C LYS A 315 5.85 -6.71 -7.54
N LYS A 316 5.08 -6.35 -8.57
CA LYS A 316 5.38 -5.25 -9.49
C LYS A 316 4.15 -4.35 -9.55
N PHE A 317 4.27 -3.12 -9.04
CA PHE A 317 3.26 -2.07 -9.19
C PHE A 317 3.69 -1.15 -10.31
N TYR A 318 2.74 -0.64 -11.09
CA TYR A 318 3.04 0.30 -12.17
C TYR A 318 1.89 1.25 -12.43
N VAL A 319 2.26 2.48 -12.79
CA VAL A 319 1.37 3.54 -13.24
C VAL A 319 1.97 4.15 -14.50
N SER A 320 1.13 4.35 -15.51
CA SER A 320 1.45 5.15 -16.69
C SER A 320 0.32 6.15 -16.89
N LEU A 321 0.63 7.43 -16.78
CA LEU A 321 -0.29 8.54 -16.94
C LEU A 321 0.23 9.42 -18.08
N ASN A 322 -0.69 9.82 -18.96
CA ASN A 322 -0.46 10.90 -19.91
C ASN A 322 -1.68 11.81 -19.88
N SER A 323 -1.49 13.07 -19.50
CA SER A 323 -2.54 14.08 -19.43
C SER A 323 -2.11 15.35 -20.16
N ASP A 324 -3.08 16.04 -20.74
CA ASP A 324 -2.86 17.31 -21.43
C ASP A 324 -4.08 18.22 -21.28
N SER A 325 -3.85 19.53 -21.26
CA SER A 325 -4.88 20.56 -21.19
C SER A 325 -4.81 21.43 -22.44
N ILE A 326 -5.79 21.27 -23.31
CA ILE A 326 -5.82 21.91 -24.63
C ILE A 326 -6.76 23.11 -24.58
N ASP A 327 -6.20 24.32 -24.66
CA ASP A 327 -6.98 25.56 -24.72
C ASP A 327 -7.91 25.56 -25.94
N GLN A 328 -9.17 25.93 -25.72
CA GLN A 328 -10.21 26.08 -26.74
C GLN A 328 -10.60 27.57 -26.93
N GLY A 329 -9.96 28.49 -26.21
CA GLY A 329 -10.33 29.90 -26.14
C GLY A 329 -11.56 30.14 -25.26
N ASN A 330 -11.91 31.41 -25.05
CA ASN A 330 -13.09 31.82 -24.26
C ASN A 330 -13.18 31.14 -22.88
N LYS A 331 -12.05 31.06 -22.16
CA LYS A 331 -11.93 30.41 -20.84
C LYS A 331 -12.42 28.96 -20.84
N THR A 332 -12.28 28.30 -21.98
CA THR A 332 -12.67 26.91 -22.19
C THR A 332 -11.42 26.10 -22.53
N PHE A 333 -11.26 24.94 -21.92
CA PHE A 333 -10.18 24.01 -22.24
C PHE A 333 -10.69 22.57 -22.23
N THR A 334 -10.02 21.71 -22.98
CA THR A 334 -10.25 20.27 -22.96
C THR A 334 -9.12 19.61 -22.18
N SER A 335 -9.45 18.98 -21.05
CA SER A 335 -8.52 18.11 -20.31
C SER A 335 -8.65 16.69 -20.83
N VAL A 336 -7.54 16.08 -21.25
CA VAL A 336 -7.49 14.69 -21.68
C VAL A 336 -6.59 13.89 -20.74
N ALA A 337 -6.95 12.64 -20.48
CA ALA A 337 -6.16 11.74 -19.66
C ALA A 337 -6.19 10.31 -20.22
N ASN A 338 -5.01 9.69 -20.30
CA ASN A 338 -4.82 8.27 -20.55
C ASN A 338 -4.08 7.68 -19.36
N LEU A 339 -4.65 6.62 -18.79
CA LEU A 339 -4.15 5.99 -17.58
C LEU A 339 -4.02 4.49 -17.79
N THR A 340 -2.91 3.93 -17.32
CA THR A 340 -2.73 2.51 -17.09
C THR A 340 -2.26 2.34 -15.65
N LEU A 341 -3.02 1.62 -14.84
CA LEU A 341 -2.76 1.34 -13.43
C LEU A 341 -2.81 -0.17 -13.23
N GLY A 342 -1.87 -0.75 -12.49
CA GLY A 342 -2.01 -2.16 -12.15
C GLY A 342 -0.85 -2.76 -11.38
N PHE A 343 -1.03 -4.04 -11.05
CA PHE A 343 -0.03 -4.81 -10.36
C PHE A 343 0.04 -6.26 -10.85
N ASN A 344 1.21 -6.85 -10.65
CA ASN A 344 1.44 -8.28 -10.78
C ASN A 344 2.08 -8.79 -9.50
N GLU A 345 1.52 -9.84 -8.92
CA GLU A 345 2.05 -10.54 -7.76
C GLU A 345 2.27 -12.01 -8.10
N LYS A 346 3.36 -12.56 -7.58
CA LYS A 346 3.64 -13.99 -7.57
C LYS A 346 4.12 -14.37 -6.19
N THR A 347 3.49 -15.37 -5.60
CA THR A 347 3.86 -15.86 -4.28
C THR A 347 4.16 -17.34 -4.36
N ILE A 348 5.25 -17.76 -3.72
CA ILE A 348 5.68 -19.15 -3.62
C ILE A 348 5.77 -19.48 -2.15
N LYS A 349 4.94 -20.42 -1.71
CA LYS A 349 4.94 -20.95 -0.34
C LYS A 349 5.50 -22.37 -0.37
N SER A 350 6.55 -22.62 0.41
CA SER A 350 7.10 -23.94 0.64
C SER A 350 6.92 -24.33 2.10
N LEU A 351 6.44 -25.55 2.34
CA LEU A 351 6.31 -26.14 3.67
C LEU A 351 6.73 -27.60 3.60
N GLY A 352 7.95 -27.90 4.05
CA GLY A 352 8.57 -29.21 3.85
C GLY A 352 8.66 -29.55 2.36
N SER A 353 8.01 -30.63 1.92
CA SER A 353 7.92 -31.03 0.51
C SER A 353 6.77 -30.38 -0.26
N ARG A 354 5.83 -29.71 0.43
CA ARG A 354 4.65 -29.09 -0.20
C ARG A 354 5.01 -27.72 -0.74
N LEU A 355 4.66 -27.49 -2.00
CA LEU A 355 4.86 -26.22 -2.70
C LEU A 355 3.51 -25.72 -3.22
N SER A 356 3.16 -24.49 -2.88
CA SER A 356 2.01 -23.80 -3.45
C SER A 356 2.47 -22.52 -4.14
N LYS A 357 1.88 -22.23 -5.30
CA LYS A 357 2.20 -21.06 -6.11
C LYS A 357 0.93 -20.29 -6.42
N THR A 358 0.94 -19.01 -6.10
CA THR A 358 -0.10 -18.08 -6.52
C THR A 358 0.45 -17.06 -7.51
N SER A 359 -0.40 -16.61 -8.41
CA SER A 359 -0.14 -15.44 -9.25
C SER A 359 -1.41 -14.63 -9.38
N LEU A 360 -1.28 -13.32 -9.19
CA LEU A 360 -2.35 -12.36 -9.31
C LEU A 360 -1.91 -11.25 -10.27
N LYS A 361 -2.79 -10.88 -11.20
CA LYS A 361 -2.61 -9.74 -12.09
C LYS A 361 -3.89 -8.93 -12.10
N ASN A 362 -3.77 -7.63 -11.86
CA ASN A 362 -4.89 -6.71 -11.93
C ASN A 362 -4.45 -5.48 -12.72
N LEU A 363 -5.08 -5.24 -13.86
CA LEU A 363 -4.70 -4.17 -14.78
C LEU A 363 -5.94 -3.38 -15.16
N GLN A 364 -5.88 -2.07 -14.97
CA GLN A 364 -6.89 -1.10 -15.35
C GLN A 364 -6.31 -0.15 -16.41
N LYS A 365 -7.08 0.10 -17.45
CA LYS A 365 -6.78 1.08 -18.50
C LYS A 365 -7.96 2.01 -18.63
N GLY A 366 -7.68 3.30 -18.55
CA GLY A 366 -8.65 4.38 -18.65
C GLY A 366 -8.25 5.37 -19.73
N ASN A 367 -9.23 5.90 -20.44
CA ASN A 367 -9.06 7.13 -21.21
C ASN A 367 -10.29 8.02 -21.04
N GLY A 368 -10.08 9.33 -21.08
CA GLY A 368 -11.18 10.26 -20.98
C GLY A 368 -10.81 11.67 -21.37
N SER A 369 -11.85 12.44 -21.67
CA SER A 369 -11.79 13.87 -21.94
C SER A 369 -12.86 14.61 -21.16
N LEU A 370 -12.52 15.81 -20.71
CA LEU A 370 -13.41 16.75 -20.04
C LEU A 370 -13.34 18.08 -20.75
N LEU A 371 -14.48 18.63 -21.12
CA LEU A 371 -14.60 20.02 -21.54
C LEU A 371 -14.93 20.85 -20.30
N VAL A 372 -14.06 21.80 -19.99
CA VAL A 372 -14.18 22.69 -18.83
C VAL A 372 -14.34 24.11 -19.33
N LYS A 373 -15.33 24.84 -18.81
CA LYS A 373 -15.59 26.25 -19.11
C LYS A 373 -15.80 27.00 -17.81
N ASP A 374 -15.12 28.14 -17.64
CA ASP A 374 -15.24 28.98 -16.44
C ASP A 374 -15.10 28.16 -15.14
N SER A 375 -14.15 27.22 -15.14
CA SER A 375 -13.86 26.26 -14.04
C SER A 375 -14.94 25.21 -13.75
N SER A 376 -15.98 25.10 -14.59
CA SER A 376 -17.02 24.07 -14.48
C SER A 376 -16.92 23.04 -15.60
N VAL A 377 -17.07 21.76 -15.27
CA VAL A 377 -17.16 20.68 -16.26
C VAL A 377 -18.51 20.81 -16.98
N VAL A 378 -18.47 21.02 -18.30
CA VAL A 378 -19.68 21.19 -19.14
C VAL A 378 -20.02 19.94 -19.94
N ASN A 379 -19.02 19.14 -20.31
CA ASN A 379 -19.19 17.88 -21.03
C ASN A 379 -17.99 16.97 -20.76
N GLY A 380 -18.13 15.67 -20.98
CA GLY A 380 -17.02 14.75 -20.87
C GLY A 380 -17.39 13.33 -21.21
N LEU A 381 -16.38 12.55 -21.57
CA LEU A 381 -16.50 11.13 -21.90
C LEU A 381 -15.31 10.40 -21.31
N ALA A 382 -15.55 9.19 -20.82
CA ALA A 382 -14.47 8.33 -20.34
C ALA A 382 -14.83 6.86 -20.56
N SER A 383 -13.79 6.04 -20.71
CA SER A 383 -13.90 4.60 -20.74
C SER A 383 -12.84 3.97 -19.85
N THR A 384 -13.24 2.91 -19.16
CA THR A 384 -12.37 2.17 -18.25
C THR A 384 -12.55 0.69 -18.47
N LYS A 385 -11.43 -0.03 -18.59
CA LYS A 385 -11.38 -1.48 -18.73
C LYS A 385 -10.49 -2.05 -17.64
N GLN A 386 -10.92 -3.13 -17.01
CA GLN A 386 -10.15 -3.84 -16.01
C GLN A 386 -10.07 -5.33 -16.36
N ALA A 387 -8.86 -5.87 -16.23
CA ALA A 387 -8.54 -7.27 -16.48
C ALA A 387 -7.92 -7.86 -15.21
N TYR A 388 -8.69 -8.70 -14.52
CA TYR A 388 -8.28 -9.41 -13.31
C TYR A 388 -8.00 -10.88 -13.64
N HIS A 389 -6.86 -11.38 -13.21
CA HIS A 389 -6.46 -12.78 -13.38
C HIS A 389 -5.81 -13.28 -12.09
N TYR A 390 -6.38 -14.33 -11.51
CA TYR A 390 -5.85 -15.02 -10.35
C TYR A 390 -5.60 -16.49 -10.70
N SER A 391 -4.51 -17.04 -10.18
CA SER A 391 -4.22 -18.45 -10.26
C SER A 391 -3.58 -18.93 -8.98
N GLU A 392 -4.04 -20.06 -8.47
CA GLU A 392 -3.45 -20.78 -7.35
C GLU A 392 -3.38 -22.25 -7.72
N ASP A 393 -2.16 -22.78 -7.86
CA ASP A 393 -1.92 -24.17 -8.26
C ASP A 393 -2.71 -24.55 -9.55
N SER A 394 -3.75 -25.38 -9.43
CA SER A 394 -4.65 -25.73 -10.55
C SER A 394 -5.79 -24.74 -10.77
N PHE A 395 -6.22 -24.01 -9.74
CA PHE A 395 -7.36 -23.09 -9.80
C PHE A 395 -7.02 -21.84 -10.60
N ARG A 396 -7.92 -21.44 -11.49
CA ARG A 396 -7.82 -20.23 -12.30
C ARG A 396 -9.12 -19.44 -12.23
N TYR A 397 -9.00 -18.15 -11.96
CA TYR A 397 -10.11 -17.21 -12.05
C TYR A 397 -9.71 -16.00 -12.89
N SER A 398 -10.62 -15.52 -13.74
CA SER A 398 -10.45 -14.24 -14.42
C SER A 398 -11.75 -13.49 -14.53
N ARG A 399 -11.67 -12.15 -14.47
CA ARG A 399 -12.78 -11.24 -14.73
C ARG A 399 -12.29 -10.11 -15.61
N ASN A 400 -12.99 -9.90 -16.72
CA ASN A 400 -12.77 -8.78 -17.61
C ASN A 400 -14.02 -7.92 -17.63
N VAL A 401 -13.89 -6.67 -17.20
CA VAL A 401 -14.99 -5.71 -17.16
C VAL A 401 -14.59 -4.46 -17.93
N GLY A 402 -15.54 -3.85 -18.62
CA GLY A 402 -15.32 -2.65 -19.41
C GLY A 402 -16.54 -1.75 -19.38
N SER A 403 -16.30 -0.45 -19.29
CA SER A 403 -17.33 0.58 -19.29
C SER A 403 -16.96 1.73 -20.21
N SER A 404 -17.99 2.41 -20.71
CA SER A 404 -17.87 3.67 -21.45
C SER A 404 -19.05 4.54 -21.09
N ASN A 405 -18.79 5.80 -20.76
CA ASN A 405 -19.80 6.80 -20.43
C ASN A 405 -20.89 6.26 -19.47
N TYR A 406 -20.47 5.83 -18.28
CA TYR A 406 -21.33 5.28 -17.21
C TYR A 406 -21.99 3.92 -17.50
N THR A 407 -21.84 3.37 -18.70
CA THR A 407 -22.48 2.11 -19.09
C THR A 407 -21.48 0.96 -19.06
N ILE A 408 -21.81 -0.14 -18.39
CA ILE A 408 -21.04 -1.40 -18.48
C ILE A 408 -21.28 -1.99 -19.86
N LEU A 409 -20.20 -2.11 -20.65
CA LEU A 409 -20.23 -2.69 -21.99
C LEU A 409 -20.10 -4.22 -21.95
N TYR A 410 -19.30 -4.72 -21.00
CA TYR A 410 -19.14 -6.15 -20.75
C TYR A 410 -18.65 -6.39 -19.33
N ASP A 411 -19.04 -7.53 -18.77
CA ASP A 411 -18.52 -8.10 -17.54
C ASP A 411 -18.50 -9.63 -17.70
N LYS A 412 -17.30 -10.19 -17.88
CA LYS A 412 -17.11 -11.60 -18.23
C LYS A 412 -16.22 -12.26 -17.19
N GLN A 413 -16.76 -13.28 -16.53
CA GLN A 413 -16.05 -14.10 -15.55
C GLN A 413 -15.76 -15.48 -16.14
N LYS A 414 -14.61 -16.07 -15.77
CA LYS A 414 -14.25 -17.44 -16.12
C LYS A 414 -13.60 -18.12 -14.91
N TYR A 415 -13.95 -19.39 -14.73
CA TYR A 415 -13.41 -20.30 -13.73
C TYR A 415 -12.87 -21.53 -14.47
N ALA A 416 -11.66 -21.98 -14.13
CA ALA A 416 -11.07 -23.19 -14.68
C ALA A 416 -10.24 -23.93 -13.62
#